data_AF-A0A532UTG5-F1
#
_entry.id   AF-A0A532UTG5-F1
#
_cell.length_a   1.000
_cell.length_b   1.000
_cell.length_c   1.000
_cell.angle_alpha   90.00
_cell.angle_beta   90.00
_cell.angle_gamma   90.00
#
_symmetry.space_group_name_H-M   'P 1'
#
loop_
_entity.id
_entity.type
_entity.pdbx_description
1 polymer ?
#
loop_
_entity_poly.entity_id
_entity_poly.type
_entity_poly.pdbx_seq_one_letter_code
_entity_poly.pdbx_strand_id
1 'polypeptide(L)'
;MDRTGRAKKVAVGLLEKVRLLRRCAPRNDKRSIFMSLRAIQRIARQSQALRRDFFNRPAVELLLTLICCCISSGLTHEIHPTIVDSREEFENIANSLKPGDVLILHGGTYSQNARRAVTVSGTADKPVIIRAAEDEEPLLTRPADNRDRYNNIEFIDCSHLIIRGIRFRGGSSGVRFIRGHHITFEECEISETGNNALTMNSGDCDAFVIRRNHIHHTGLSTSRETEGEGMYIGCHSGLCITTNTLVEGNYIHHTRGTSSGGNDGIEIKFGSYGNIVRDNVIHDTNIGRQYPGIFVYGGGKGINIVEGNVIWNAGEGIQVVSDAIIRNNIIFNCSMTGITAAPHAAVPHVRNTRIVNNTIVNCPKGVLIRWNKASDMVLANNAVGCPGFIAVDASGIGNGTFSANYIDGRLAGATIDGSRFYGSKDITADTGMDFWPKTSSVLIGHADPEFAPRLDFNRMLRTVPFDVGAYESEGRAQNPGWSIQSGFKPTKRKVNRP
;
A
#
# COMPACT_ATOMS: atom_id res chain seq x y z
N MET A 1 33.50 -44.54 -4.12
CA MET A 1 32.10 -45.00 -4.27
C MET A 1 31.88 -45.41 -5.73
N ASP A 2 31.55 -46.69 -5.96
CA ASP A 2 31.33 -47.27 -7.29
C ASP A 2 30.18 -46.53 -8.05
N ARG A 3 30.37 -46.32 -9.37
CA ARG A 3 29.40 -45.77 -10.34
C ARG A 3 28.03 -46.46 -10.26
N THR A 4 27.96 -47.73 -9.85
CA THR A 4 26.70 -48.45 -9.62
C THR A 4 25.86 -47.87 -8.48
N GLY A 5 26.50 -47.34 -7.43
CA GLY A 5 25.83 -46.72 -6.28
C GLY A 5 25.21 -45.35 -6.60
N ARG A 6 25.81 -44.60 -7.54
CA ARG A 6 25.31 -43.28 -7.97
C ARG A 6 24.04 -43.40 -8.81
N ALA A 7 23.99 -44.37 -9.72
CA ALA A 7 22.80 -44.64 -10.55
C ALA A 7 21.60 -45.11 -9.72
N LYS A 8 21.85 -45.93 -8.68
CA LYS A 8 20.80 -46.41 -7.77
C LYS A 8 20.20 -45.28 -6.94
N LYS A 9 21.02 -44.33 -6.45
CA LYS A 9 20.55 -43.12 -5.76
C LYS A 9 19.72 -42.19 -6.66
N VAL A 10 20.12 -42.01 -7.92
CA VAL A 10 19.38 -41.17 -8.88
C VAL A 10 18.01 -41.77 -9.21
N ALA A 11 17.93 -43.09 -9.44
CA ALA A 11 16.66 -43.76 -9.72
C ALA A 11 15.69 -43.72 -8.53
N VAL A 12 16.19 -43.87 -7.30
CA VAL A 12 15.39 -43.75 -6.08
C VAL A 12 14.88 -42.31 -5.89
N GLY A 13 15.74 -41.31 -6.12
CA GLY A 13 15.35 -39.89 -6.04
C GLY A 13 14.31 -39.50 -7.10
N LEU A 14 14.39 -40.06 -8.32
CA LEU A 14 13.39 -39.84 -9.37
C LEU A 14 12.02 -40.46 -8.99
N LEU A 15 12.04 -41.66 -8.41
CA LEU A 15 10.84 -42.36 -7.97
C LEU A 15 10.10 -41.61 -6.84
N GLU A 16 10.84 -40.97 -5.92
CA GLU A 16 10.25 -40.13 -4.89
C GLU A 16 9.64 -38.85 -5.45
N LYS A 17 10.33 -38.16 -6.37
CA LYS A 17 9.81 -36.96 -7.05
C LYS A 17 8.54 -37.24 -7.86
N VAL A 18 8.48 -38.38 -8.56
CA VAL A 18 7.29 -38.80 -9.33
C VAL A 18 6.13 -39.19 -8.41
N ARG A 19 6.40 -39.78 -7.24
CA ARG A 19 5.37 -40.03 -6.22
C ARG A 19 4.81 -38.75 -5.63
N LEU A 20 5.64 -37.72 -5.46
CA LEU A 20 5.24 -36.40 -4.98
C LEU A 20 4.35 -35.69 -6.01
N LEU A 21 4.76 -35.69 -7.29
CA LEU A 21 3.96 -35.14 -8.40
C LEU A 21 2.58 -35.81 -8.52
N ARG A 22 2.47 -37.12 -8.28
CA ARG A 22 1.19 -37.84 -8.27
C ARG A 22 0.25 -37.40 -7.14
N ARG A 23 0.77 -36.97 -5.99
CA ARG A 23 -0.02 -36.51 -4.85
C ARG A 23 -0.59 -35.10 -5.07
N CYS A 24 0.11 -34.27 -5.83
CA CYS A 24 -0.27 -32.87 -6.06
C CYS A 24 -1.05 -32.64 -7.37
N ALA A 25 -1.11 -33.61 -8.29
CA ALA A 25 -1.76 -33.44 -9.59
C ALA A 25 -3.30 -33.52 -9.55
N PRO A 26 -4.03 -32.64 -10.31
CA PRO A 26 -5.48 -32.70 -10.49
C PRO A 26 -5.97 -34.04 -11.06
N ARG A 27 -7.24 -34.40 -10.82
CA ARG A 27 -7.81 -35.73 -11.18
C ARG A 27 -7.64 -36.10 -12.66
N ASN A 28 -7.61 -35.14 -13.58
CA ASN A 28 -7.54 -35.37 -15.02
C ASN A 28 -6.13 -35.74 -15.54
N ASP A 29 -5.05 -35.41 -14.80
CA ASP A 29 -3.66 -35.70 -15.20
C ASP A 29 -3.11 -37.03 -14.66
N LYS A 30 -3.89 -37.74 -13.83
CA LYS A 30 -3.42 -38.97 -13.18
C LYS A 30 -3.17 -40.12 -14.17
N ARG A 31 -3.79 -40.11 -15.36
CA ARG A 31 -3.61 -41.16 -16.39
C ARG A 31 -2.26 -41.08 -17.11
N SER A 32 -1.78 -39.88 -17.46
CA SER A 32 -0.47 -39.72 -18.13
C SER A 32 0.70 -40.02 -17.19
N ILE A 33 0.55 -39.64 -15.91
CA ILE A 33 1.51 -39.95 -14.83
C ILE A 33 1.56 -41.46 -14.57
N PHE A 34 0.44 -42.17 -14.70
CA PHE A 34 0.37 -43.63 -14.50
C PHE A 34 1.08 -44.43 -15.61
N MET A 35 0.98 -43.98 -16.87
CA MET A 35 1.71 -44.55 -18.01
C MET A 35 3.22 -44.39 -17.83
N SER A 36 3.66 -43.23 -17.35
CA SER A 36 5.07 -42.90 -17.08
C SER A 36 5.65 -43.75 -15.93
N LEU A 37 4.87 -43.99 -14.87
CA LEU A 37 5.26 -44.84 -13.73
C LEU A 37 5.43 -46.31 -14.13
N ARG A 38 4.52 -46.84 -14.97
CA ARG A 38 4.64 -48.21 -15.50
C ARG A 38 5.84 -48.37 -16.41
N ALA A 39 6.15 -47.38 -17.26
CA ALA A 39 7.35 -47.38 -18.08
C ALA A 39 8.63 -47.41 -17.23
N ILE A 40 8.73 -46.54 -16.21
CA ILE A 40 9.88 -46.48 -15.31
C ILE A 40 10.03 -47.78 -14.48
N GLN A 41 8.92 -48.36 -14.00
CA GLN A 41 8.94 -49.64 -13.26
C GLN A 41 9.32 -50.83 -14.15
N ARG A 42 8.96 -50.81 -15.43
CA ARG A 42 9.33 -51.84 -16.41
C ARG A 42 10.82 -51.74 -16.77
N ILE A 43 11.36 -50.52 -16.83
CA ILE A 43 12.79 -50.23 -17.04
C ILE A 43 13.64 -50.65 -15.83
N ALA A 44 13.14 -50.45 -14.61
CA ALA A 44 13.84 -50.86 -13.39
C ALA A 44 13.92 -52.38 -13.18
N ARG A 45 13.09 -53.17 -13.89
CA ARG A 45 12.97 -54.64 -13.74
C ARG A 45 13.74 -55.46 -14.79
N GLN A 46 14.27 -54.85 -15.85
CA GLN A 46 15.05 -55.59 -16.85
C GLN A 46 16.52 -55.74 -16.42
N SER A 47 17.04 -56.97 -16.56
CA SER A 47 18.29 -57.46 -15.99
C SER A 47 19.55 -56.75 -16.51
N GLN A 48 20.65 -56.96 -15.78
CA GLN A 48 21.96 -56.31 -15.88
C GLN A 48 22.68 -56.34 -17.25
N ALA A 49 22.12 -56.96 -18.29
CA ALA A 49 22.81 -57.16 -19.57
C ALA A 49 22.67 -55.99 -20.59
N LEU A 50 21.81 -54.99 -20.36
CA LEU A 50 21.55 -53.91 -21.33
C LEU A 50 22.14 -52.53 -20.95
N ARG A 51 22.97 -52.46 -19.91
CA ARG A 51 23.45 -51.17 -19.35
C ARG A 51 24.57 -50.47 -20.13
N ARG A 52 25.11 -51.06 -21.21
CA ARG A 52 26.19 -50.43 -21.98
C ARG A 52 25.75 -49.57 -23.17
N ASP A 53 24.54 -49.75 -23.71
CA ASP A 53 24.13 -49.06 -24.95
C ASP A 53 22.99 -48.04 -24.79
N PHE A 54 22.50 -47.81 -23.57
CA PHE A 54 21.30 -46.98 -23.38
C PHE A 54 21.55 -45.47 -23.25
N PHE A 55 22.79 -45.06 -22.95
CA PHE A 55 23.16 -43.64 -22.85
C PHE A 55 23.57 -43.01 -24.19
N ASN A 56 23.56 -43.76 -25.30
CA ASN A 56 23.91 -43.28 -26.65
C ASN A 56 22.70 -43.09 -27.58
N ARG A 57 21.47 -43.04 -27.05
CA ARG A 57 20.28 -42.86 -27.89
C ARG A 57 19.80 -41.40 -27.88
N PRO A 58 19.71 -40.72 -29.04
CA PRO A 58 19.24 -39.34 -29.15
C PRO A 58 17.80 -39.14 -28.62
N ALA A 59 17.04 -40.21 -28.41
CA ALA A 59 15.69 -40.18 -27.87
C ALA A 59 15.59 -39.78 -26.38
N VAL A 60 16.63 -39.99 -25.56
CA VAL A 60 16.61 -39.62 -24.13
C VAL A 60 16.98 -38.15 -23.93
N GLU A 61 17.90 -37.62 -24.73
CA GLU A 61 18.12 -36.17 -24.83
C GLU A 61 16.88 -35.48 -25.39
N LEU A 62 16.27 -35.99 -26.46
CA LEU A 62 15.05 -35.40 -27.03
C LEU A 62 13.90 -35.32 -26.02
N LEU A 63 13.75 -36.32 -25.14
CA LEU A 63 12.72 -36.33 -24.10
C LEU A 63 13.02 -35.38 -22.92
N LEU A 64 14.30 -35.19 -22.57
CA LEU A 64 14.72 -34.20 -21.57
C LEU A 64 14.65 -32.77 -22.12
N THR A 65 14.95 -32.55 -23.41
CA THR A 65 14.77 -31.27 -24.09
C THR A 65 13.29 -30.93 -24.27
N LEU A 66 12.43 -31.91 -24.59
CA LEU A 66 10.97 -31.72 -24.67
C LEU A 66 10.31 -31.45 -23.30
N ILE A 67 10.86 -31.96 -22.19
CA ILE A 67 10.38 -31.65 -20.84
C ILE A 67 10.93 -30.30 -20.34
N CYS A 68 12.08 -29.84 -20.83
CA CYS A 68 12.62 -28.50 -20.55
C CYS A 68 12.05 -27.38 -21.43
N CYS A 69 11.48 -27.70 -22.61
CA CYS A 69 10.95 -26.70 -23.56
C CYS A 69 9.48 -26.29 -23.35
N CYS A 70 8.79 -26.79 -22.32
CA CYS A 70 7.41 -26.39 -22.02
C CYS A 70 7.30 -25.33 -20.91
N ILE A 71 8.33 -24.51 -20.71
CA ILE A 71 8.13 -23.20 -20.08
C ILE A 71 7.49 -22.32 -21.14
N SER A 72 6.17 -22.42 -21.30
CA SER A 72 5.41 -21.45 -22.11
C SER A 72 5.69 -20.07 -21.53
N SER A 73 6.52 -19.29 -22.22
CA SER A 73 6.64 -17.85 -22.02
C SER A 73 5.28 -17.23 -22.27
N GLY A 74 4.91 -16.23 -21.48
CA GLY A 74 3.68 -15.48 -21.73
C GLY A 74 3.73 -14.76 -23.07
N LEU A 75 2.56 -14.57 -23.67
CA LEU A 75 2.41 -13.77 -24.89
C LEU A 75 2.49 -12.28 -24.56
N THR A 76 3.05 -11.50 -25.47
CA THR A 76 2.99 -10.03 -25.41
C THR A 76 1.99 -9.53 -26.43
N HIS A 77 1.05 -8.72 -25.96
CA HIS A 77 0.05 -8.02 -26.73
C HIS A 77 0.35 -6.53 -26.67
N GLU A 78 0.26 -5.85 -27.80
CA GLU A 78 0.47 -4.41 -27.90
C GLU A 78 -0.78 -3.81 -28.52
N ILE A 79 -1.27 -2.71 -27.95
CA ILE A 79 -2.44 -2.00 -28.47
C ILE A 79 -2.13 -0.51 -28.61
N HIS A 80 -2.73 0.09 -29.63
CA HIS A 80 -2.70 1.54 -29.84
C HIS A 80 -4.10 2.12 -29.61
N PRO A 81 -4.22 3.43 -29.33
CA PRO A 81 -5.52 4.06 -29.25
C PRO A 81 -6.28 3.92 -30.58
N THR A 82 -7.54 3.49 -30.50
CA THR A 82 -8.46 3.44 -31.65
C THR A 82 -9.54 4.53 -31.51
N ILE A 83 -10.21 4.86 -32.62
CA ILE A 83 -11.34 5.81 -32.61
C ILE A 83 -12.43 5.24 -31.70
N VAL A 84 -13.07 6.11 -30.91
CA VAL A 84 -14.18 5.77 -30.00
C VAL A 84 -15.25 5.00 -30.75
N ASP A 85 -15.25 3.67 -30.62
CA ASP A 85 -16.31 2.80 -31.06
C ASP A 85 -16.82 1.94 -29.89
N SER A 86 -17.90 1.19 -30.13
CA SER A 86 -18.55 0.37 -29.10
C SER A 86 -17.77 -0.91 -28.72
N ARG A 87 -16.61 -1.17 -29.33
CA ARG A 87 -15.77 -2.35 -29.09
C ARG A 87 -14.40 -1.92 -28.61
N GLU A 88 -14.30 -1.67 -27.30
CA GLU A 88 -13.07 -1.20 -26.69
C GLU A 88 -11.99 -2.29 -26.71
N GLU A 89 -10.93 -2.05 -27.50
CA GLU A 89 -9.86 -3.00 -27.75
C GLU A 89 -9.10 -3.39 -26.47
N PHE A 90 -8.87 -2.42 -25.58
CA PHE A 90 -8.20 -2.67 -24.31
C PHE A 90 -8.93 -3.72 -23.45
N GLU A 91 -10.23 -3.58 -23.24
CA GLU A 91 -11.06 -4.48 -22.42
C GLU A 91 -11.10 -5.86 -23.05
N ASN A 92 -11.24 -5.96 -24.37
CA ASN A 92 -11.24 -7.24 -25.08
C ASN A 92 -9.90 -7.96 -24.92
N ILE A 93 -8.77 -7.27 -25.17
CA ILE A 93 -7.45 -7.87 -25.06
C ILE A 93 -7.11 -8.19 -23.60
N ALA A 94 -7.35 -7.27 -22.67
CA ALA A 94 -7.08 -7.45 -21.24
C ALA A 94 -7.79 -8.68 -20.66
N ASN A 95 -9.04 -8.93 -21.07
CA ASN A 95 -9.79 -10.11 -20.63
C ASN A 95 -9.42 -11.40 -21.38
N SER A 96 -8.61 -11.34 -22.44
CA SER A 96 -8.11 -12.52 -23.17
C SER A 96 -6.78 -13.06 -22.64
N LEU A 97 -6.08 -12.26 -21.82
CA LEU A 97 -4.77 -12.57 -21.26
C LEU A 97 -4.80 -13.81 -20.37
N LYS A 98 -3.72 -14.57 -20.41
CA LYS A 98 -3.48 -15.78 -19.61
C LYS A 98 -2.33 -15.55 -18.62
N PRO A 99 -2.19 -16.39 -17.58
CA PRO A 99 -1.07 -16.27 -16.63
C PRO A 99 0.29 -16.19 -17.31
N GLY A 100 1.01 -15.09 -17.09
CA GLY A 100 2.31 -14.77 -17.66
C GLY A 100 2.27 -13.79 -18.83
N ASP A 101 1.09 -13.55 -19.41
CA ASP A 101 0.94 -12.63 -20.55
C ASP A 101 1.14 -11.17 -20.13
N VAL A 102 1.56 -10.36 -21.11
CA VAL A 102 1.81 -8.93 -20.98
C VAL A 102 0.95 -8.18 -21.99
N LEU A 103 0.21 -7.17 -21.53
CA LEU A 103 -0.43 -6.17 -22.37
C LEU A 103 0.31 -4.84 -22.24
N ILE A 104 0.78 -4.32 -23.36
CA ILE A 104 1.46 -3.04 -23.49
C ILE A 104 0.52 -2.05 -24.18
N LEU A 105 0.32 -0.90 -23.55
CA LEU A 105 -0.47 0.20 -24.08
C LEU A 105 0.46 1.31 -24.58
N HIS A 106 0.36 1.65 -25.86
CA HIS A 106 1.04 2.81 -26.43
C HIS A 106 0.33 4.12 -26.08
N GLY A 107 1.05 5.22 -26.16
CA GLY A 107 0.63 6.55 -25.82
C GLY A 107 -0.58 7.01 -26.64
N GLY A 108 -1.44 7.77 -25.96
CA GLY A 108 -2.65 8.35 -26.52
C GLY A 108 -3.89 7.99 -25.72
N THR A 109 -5.07 8.33 -26.25
CA THR A 109 -6.32 8.34 -25.46
C THR A 109 -7.23 7.16 -25.79
N TYR A 110 -7.47 6.31 -24.79
CA TYR A 110 -8.42 5.20 -24.80
C TYR A 110 -9.72 5.63 -24.11
N SER A 111 -10.68 6.12 -24.88
CA SER A 111 -11.95 6.65 -24.37
C SER A 111 -13.11 5.66 -24.56
N GLN A 112 -13.89 5.41 -23.50
CA GLN A 112 -15.03 4.48 -23.54
C GLN A 112 -16.31 5.14 -23.01
N ASN A 113 -17.43 4.87 -23.69
CA ASN A 113 -18.76 5.35 -23.30
C ASN A 113 -19.59 4.32 -22.50
N ALA A 114 -19.16 3.07 -22.46
CA ALA A 114 -19.77 1.99 -21.68
C ALA A 114 -18.93 1.62 -20.45
N ARG A 115 -19.46 0.75 -19.59
CA ARG A 115 -18.73 0.19 -18.46
C ARG A 115 -17.48 -0.55 -18.95
N ARG A 116 -16.32 -0.27 -18.36
CA ARG A 116 -15.03 -0.92 -18.62
C ARG A 116 -14.70 -1.87 -17.48
N ALA A 117 -14.57 -3.18 -17.74
CA ALA A 117 -14.26 -4.16 -16.71
C ALA A 117 -13.16 -5.15 -17.12
N VAL A 118 -12.18 -5.35 -16.23
CA VAL A 118 -11.12 -6.36 -16.37
C VAL A 118 -11.32 -7.45 -15.31
N THR A 119 -11.26 -8.70 -15.73
CA THR A 119 -11.53 -9.89 -14.90
C THR A 119 -10.37 -10.90 -14.88
N VAL A 120 -9.21 -10.49 -15.37
CA VAL A 120 -8.07 -11.39 -15.58
C VAL A 120 -7.41 -11.81 -14.26
N SER A 121 -6.96 -13.06 -14.21
CA SER A 121 -6.13 -13.58 -13.12
C SER A 121 -4.88 -14.26 -13.63
N GLY A 122 -3.73 -13.88 -13.06
CA GLY A 122 -2.48 -14.59 -13.21
C GLY A 122 -2.32 -15.70 -12.17
N THR A 123 -1.07 -16.11 -11.96
CA THR A 123 -0.67 -16.99 -10.85
C THR A 123 0.56 -16.40 -10.16
N ALA A 124 0.88 -16.89 -8.95
CA ALA A 124 2.06 -16.43 -8.23
C ALA A 124 3.36 -16.53 -9.05
N ASP A 125 3.53 -17.60 -9.82
CA ASP A 125 4.73 -17.83 -10.65
C ASP A 125 4.66 -17.11 -12.01
N LYS A 126 3.45 -16.76 -12.46
CA LYS A 126 3.18 -16.15 -13.77
C LYS A 126 2.08 -15.09 -13.62
N PRO A 127 2.40 -13.90 -13.09
CA PRO A 127 1.43 -12.82 -13.01
C PRO A 127 1.05 -12.34 -14.41
N VAL A 128 -0.13 -11.73 -14.54
CA VAL A 128 -0.48 -10.95 -15.73
C VAL A 128 0.05 -9.54 -15.55
N ILE A 129 0.57 -8.94 -16.62
CA ILE A 129 1.09 -7.57 -16.60
C ILE A 129 0.30 -6.72 -17.60
N ILE A 130 -0.26 -5.60 -17.14
CA ILE A 130 -0.86 -4.57 -17.98
C ILE A 130 -0.07 -3.29 -17.72
N ARG A 131 0.61 -2.76 -18.74
CA ARG A 131 1.52 -1.63 -18.56
C ARG A 131 1.53 -0.66 -19.73
N ALA A 132 1.97 0.56 -19.47
CA ALA A 132 2.40 1.46 -20.53
C ALA A 132 3.61 0.92 -21.31
N ALA A 133 3.69 1.30 -22.58
CA ALA A 133 4.93 1.27 -23.35
C ALA A 133 5.99 2.17 -22.67
N GLU A 134 7.26 1.89 -22.94
CA GLU A 134 8.37 2.61 -22.30
C GLU A 134 8.34 4.10 -22.68
N ASP A 135 8.45 4.97 -21.66
CA ASP A 135 8.40 6.43 -21.81
C ASP A 135 7.13 6.99 -22.50
N GLU A 136 6.07 6.19 -22.58
CA GLU A 136 4.77 6.59 -23.13
C GLU A 136 3.69 6.72 -22.04
N GLU A 137 2.71 7.60 -22.28
CA GLU A 137 1.65 7.92 -21.33
C GLU A 137 0.26 7.57 -21.89
N PRO A 138 -0.18 6.29 -21.83
CA PRO A 138 -1.53 5.91 -22.23
C PRO A 138 -2.55 6.46 -21.25
N LEU A 139 -3.60 7.10 -21.79
CA LEU A 139 -4.67 7.71 -21.03
C LEU A 139 -5.98 6.95 -21.21
N LEU A 140 -6.44 6.29 -20.15
CA LEU A 140 -7.77 5.70 -20.06
C LEU A 140 -8.74 6.76 -19.54
N THR A 141 -9.76 7.11 -20.33
CA THR A 141 -10.69 8.20 -20.00
C THR A 141 -12.14 7.87 -20.36
N ARG A 142 -13.05 8.77 -20.00
CA ARG A 142 -14.45 8.78 -20.45
C ARG A 142 -14.79 10.10 -21.14
N PRO A 143 -15.82 10.14 -22.01
CA PRO A 143 -16.43 11.39 -22.46
C PRO A 143 -16.95 12.24 -21.29
N ALA A 144 -16.85 13.57 -21.40
CA ALA A 144 -17.16 14.49 -20.31
C ALA A 144 -18.62 14.41 -19.83
N ASP A 145 -19.56 14.23 -20.75
CA ASP A 145 -21.00 14.03 -20.51
C ASP A 145 -21.32 12.69 -19.81
N ASN A 146 -20.34 11.79 -19.73
CA ASN A 146 -20.47 10.45 -19.18
C ASN A 146 -19.57 10.19 -17.96
N ARG A 147 -18.99 11.25 -17.39
CA ARG A 147 -18.02 11.15 -16.29
C ARG A 147 -18.62 10.48 -15.06
N ASP A 148 -19.84 10.82 -14.68
CA ASP A 148 -20.42 10.39 -13.40
C ASP A 148 -21.24 9.08 -13.51
N ARG A 149 -21.48 8.57 -14.73
CA ARG A 149 -22.37 7.42 -14.96
C ARG A 149 -21.71 6.08 -14.65
N TYR A 150 -20.41 5.96 -14.90
CA TYR A 150 -19.63 4.74 -14.72
C TYR A 150 -18.29 5.08 -14.08
N ASN A 151 -17.67 4.10 -13.42
CA ASN A 151 -16.26 4.20 -13.06
C ASN A 151 -15.39 4.29 -14.33
N ASN A 152 -14.16 4.83 -14.24
CA ASN A 152 -13.26 4.80 -15.38
C ASN A 152 -12.91 3.36 -15.74
N ILE A 153 -12.54 2.57 -14.74
CA ILE A 153 -12.26 1.15 -14.86
C ILE A 153 -12.62 0.37 -13.60
N GLU A 154 -13.08 -0.86 -13.80
CA GLU A 154 -13.31 -1.84 -12.75
C GLU A 154 -12.39 -3.06 -12.94
N PHE A 155 -11.67 -3.45 -11.89
CA PHE A 155 -10.96 -4.73 -11.81
C PHE A 155 -11.74 -5.65 -10.89
N ILE A 156 -12.18 -6.79 -11.39
CA ILE A 156 -13.17 -7.64 -10.73
C ILE A 156 -12.62 -9.04 -10.61
N ASP A 157 -12.60 -9.60 -9.39
CA ASP A 157 -12.09 -10.95 -9.13
C ASP A 157 -10.68 -11.19 -9.68
N CYS A 158 -9.88 -10.13 -9.78
CA CYS A 158 -8.53 -10.20 -10.32
C CYS A 158 -7.56 -10.75 -9.27
N SER A 159 -6.56 -11.50 -9.71
CA SER A 159 -5.48 -11.97 -8.84
C SER A 159 -4.15 -12.05 -9.56
N HIS A 160 -3.04 -11.86 -8.83
CA HIS A 160 -1.68 -11.92 -9.41
C HIS A 160 -1.54 -11.05 -10.68
N LEU A 161 -1.90 -9.78 -10.54
CA LEU A 161 -1.96 -8.80 -11.62
C LEU A 161 -1.06 -7.60 -11.29
N ILE A 162 -0.30 -7.12 -12.28
CA ILE A 162 0.49 -5.90 -12.20
C ILE A 162 -0.08 -4.88 -13.18
N ILE A 163 -0.41 -3.70 -12.69
CA ILE A 163 -0.88 -2.55 -13.46
C ILE A 163 0.15 -1.44 -13.28
N ARG A 164 0.78 -0.98 -14.37
CA ARG A 164 1.90 -0.04 -14.30
C ARG A 164 1.86 1.09 -15.32
N GLY A 165 2.10 2.33 -14.88
CA GLY A 165 2.40 3.45 -15.78
C GLY A 165 1.19 4.02 -16.53
N ILE A 166 -0.03 3.68 -16.12
CA ILE A 166 -1.25 4.06 -16.85
C ILE A 166 -1.90 5.27 -16.20
N ARG A 167 -2.38 6.21 -17.03
CA ARG A 167 -3.13 7.39 -16.58
C ARG A 167 -4.63 7.11 -16.68
N PHE A 168 -5.37 7.38 -15.60
CA PHE A 168 -6.82 7.23 -15.51
C PHE A 168 -7.45 8.59 -15.23
N ARG A 169 -8.25 9.12 -16.15
CA ARG A 169 -8.91 10.43 -15.99
C ARG A 169 -10.42 10.34 -15.99
N GLY A 170 -11.07 10.92 -15.00
CA GLY A 170 -12.53 10.92 -14.87
C GLY A 170 -13.11 9.60 -14.34
N GLY A 171 -14.41 9.38 -14.59
CA GLY A 171 -15.19 8.30 -13.97
C GLY A 171 -15.83 8.71 -12.64
N SER A 172 -16.92 8.04 -12.25
CA SER A 172 -17.55 8.19 -10.93
C SER A 172 -16.51 7.89 -9.86
N SER A 173 -15.92 6.69 -9.90
CA SER A 173 -14.59 6.46 -9.34
C SER A 173 -13.59 6.32 -10.48
N GLY A 174 -12.33 6.66 -10.23
CA GLY A 174 -11.25 6.41 -11.19
C GLY A 174 -11.05 4.90 -11.35
N VAL A 175 -10.38 4.29 -10.38
CA VAL A 175 -10.10 2.85 -10.36
C VAL A 175 -10.90 2.18 -9.25
N ARG A 176 -11.66 1.14 -9.58
CA ARG A 176 -12.38 0.33 -8.59
C ARG A 176 -11.92 -1.11 -8.63
N PHE A 177 -11.47 -1.62 -7.49
CA PHE A 177 -11.25 -3.04 -7.26
C PHE A 177 -12.49 -3.65 -6.59
N ILE A 178 -13.06 -4.64 -7.25
CA ILE A 178 -14.22 -5.40 -6.80
C ILE A 178 -13.73 -6.81 -6.50
N ARG A 179 -13.28 -7.01 -5.25
CA ARG A 179 -12.52 -8.18 -4.79
C ARG A 179 -11.19 -8.34 -5.52
N GLY A 180 -10.29 -9.12 -4.92
CA GLY A 180 -9.06 -9.55 -5.57
C GLY A 180 -7.93 -9.78 -4.57
N HIS A 181 -6.82 -10.34 -5.06
CA HIS A 181 -5.64 -10.48 -4.20
C HIS A 181 -4.32 -10.52 -4.96
N HIS A 182 -3.21 -10.15 -4.29
CA HIS A 182 -1.87 -10.15 -4.88
C HIS A 182 -1.78 -9.26 -6.13
N ILE A 183 -2.27 -8.03 -6.01
CA ILE A 183 -2.29 -7.05 -7.10
C ILE A 183 -1.26 -5.96 -6.83
N THR A 184 -0.44 -5.62 -7.81
CA THR A 184 0.44 -4.44 -7.78
C THR A 184 -0.15 -3.36 -8.68
N PHE A 185 -0.46 -2.20 -8.12
CA PHE A 185 -0.90 -1.00 -8.82
C PHE A 185 0.14 0.10 -8.60
N GLU A 186 0.93 0.39 -9.63
CA GLU A 186 2.13 1.21 -9.45
C GLU A 186 2.43 2.19 -10.57
N GLU A 187 3.03 3.33 -10.21
CA GLU A 187 3.45 4.34 -11.18
C GLU A 187 2.29 4.83 -12.07
N CYS A 188 1.05 4.72 -11.60
CA CYS A 188 -0.14 5.19 -12.30
C CYS A 188 -0.53 6.60 -11.86
N GLU A 189 -1.32 7.28 -12.69
CA GLU A 189 -2.00 8.54 -12.32
C GLU A 189 -3.51 8.31 -12.28
N ILE A 190 -4.19 8.82 -11.25
CA ILE A 190 -5.65 8.90 -11.20
C ILE A 190 -6.04 10.36 -10.97
N SER A 191 -6.72 10.95 -11.95
CA SER A 191 -7.03 12.37 -11.91
C SER A 191 -8.46 12.73 -12.37
N GLU A 192 -8.93 13.89 -11.91
CA GLU A 192 -10.19 14.51 -12.33
C GLU A 192 -11.44 13.63 -12.15
N THR A 193 -11.49 12.83 -11.08
CA THR A 193 -12.61 11.90 -10.83
C THR A 193 -13.86 12.61 -10.33
N GLY A 194 -15.02 12.08 -10.68
CA GLY A 194 -16.32 12.60 -10.22
C GLY A 194 -16.49 12.46 -8.72
N ASN A 195 -16.10 11.33 -8.15
CA ASN A 195 -16.05 11.03 -6.71
C ASN A 195 -14.63 10.53 -6.34
N ASN A 196 -14.49 9.38 -5.70
CA ASN A 196 -13.23 8.83 -5.19
C ASN A 196 -12.24 8.42 -6.31
N ALA A 197 -10.93 8.51 -6.07
CA ALA A 197 -9.94 8.07 -7.04
C ALA A 197 -9.79 6.54 -7.10
N LEU A 198 -9.36 5.91 -6.02
CA LEU A 198 -9.17 4.46 -5.93
C LEU A 198 -10.10 3.87 -4.86
N THR A 199 -10.86 2.84 -5.21
CA THR A 199 -11.82 2.22 -4.28
C THR A 199 -11.67 0.71 -4.19
N MET A 200 -11.76 0.18 -2.96
CA MET A 200 -11.70 -1.24 -2.59
C MET A 200 -12.88 -1.58 -1.66
N ASN A 201 -14.06 -1.10 -2.02
CA ASN A 201 -15.26 -1.10 -1.16
C ASN A 201 -16.41 -1.96 -1.71
N SER A 202 -16.08 -3.04 -2.44
CA SER A 202 -17.08 -3.91 -3.10
C SER A 202 -16.75 -5.40 -3.00
N GLY A 203 -16.14 -5.78 -1.90
CA GLY A 203 -15.75 -7.14 -1.56
C GLY A 203 -14.31 -7.22 -1.06
N ASP A 204 -13.97 -8.34 -0.43
CA ASP A 204 -12.70 -8.49 0.27
C ASP A 204 -11.51 -8.39 -0.68
N CYS A 205 -10.48 -7.68 -0.23
CA CYS A 205 -9.23 -7.51 -0.96
C CYS A 205 -8.05 -7.90 -0.06
N ASP A 206 -7.02 -8.53 -0.62
CA ASP A 206 -5.86 -8.98 0.16
C ASP A 206 -4.53 -8.85 -0.57
N ALA A 207 -3.47 -8.52 0.15
CA ALA A 207 -2.10 -8.52 -0.37
C ALA A 207 -1.90 -7.60 -1.59
N PHE A 208 -2.43 -6.38 -1.54
CA PHE A 208 -2.18 -5.38 -2.57
C PHE A 208 -0.87 -4.63 -2.32
N VAL A 209 -0.25 -4.15 -3.39
CA VAL A 209 0.83 -3.17 -3.37
C VAL A 209 0.38 -1.97 -4.21
N ILE A 210 0.05 -0.86 -3.55
CA ILE A 210 -0.38 0.39 -4.17
C ILE A 210 0.74 1.41 -3.95
N ARG A 211 1.59 1.62 -4.96
CA ARG A 211 2.80 2.40 -4.77
C ARG A 211 3.12 3.39 -5.88
N ARG A 212 3.73 4.52 -5.50
CA ARG A 212 4.21 5.54 -6.45
C ARG A 212 3.14 6.01 -7.43
N ASN A 213 1.87 6.03 -6.99
CA ASN A 213 0.78 6.56 -7.80
C ASN A 213 0.59 8.05 -7.50
N HIS A 214 0.23 8.81 -8.52
CA HIS A 214 -0.18 10.21 -8.40
C HIS A 214 -1.70 10.30 -8.43
N ILE A 215 -2.31 10.76 -7.34
CA ILE A 215 -3.77 10.86 -7.20
C ILE A 215 -4.14 12.31 -6.94
N HIS A 216 -4.96 12.91 -7.80
CA HIS A 216 -5.32 14.31 -7.60
C HIS A 216 -6.60 14.79 -8.27
N HIS A 217 -7.15 15.89 -7.75
CA HIS A 217 -8.41 16.50 -8.24
C HIS A 217 -9.58 15.50 -8.26
N THR A 218 -9.93 14.98 -7.10
CA THR A 218 -11.06 14.07 -6.93
C THR A 218 -12.32 14.85 -6.51
N GLY A 219 -13.50 14.22 -6.54
CA GLY A 219 -14.74 14.87 -6.07
C GLY A 219 -15.22 16.04 -6.95
N LEU A 220 -15.06 15.93 -8.27
CA LEU A 220 -15.42 16.98 -9.23
C LEU A 220 -16.86 16.89 -9.77
N SER A 221 -17.64 15.90 -9.36
CA SER A 221 -19.04 15.76 -9.77
C SER A 221 -19.84 17.01 -9.40
N THR A 222 -20.61 17.52 -10.37
CA THR A 222 -21.58 18.61 -10.20
C THR A 222 -23.01 18.09 -10.16
N SER A 223 -23.21 16.78 -10.36
CA SER A 223 -24.52 16.13 -10.43
C SER A 223 -25.03 15.62 -9.08
N ARG A 224 -24.14 15.55 -8.08
CA ARG A 224 -24.41 15.04 -6.72
C ARG A 224 -23.34 15.51 -5.75
N GLU A 225 -23.62 15.35 -4.46
CA GLU A 225 -22.59 15.46 -3.44
C GLU A 225 -21.51 14.37 -3.60
N THR A 226 -20.33 14.65 -3.07
CA THR A 226 -19.12 13.85 -3.24
C THR A 226 -18.39 13.67 -1.93
N GLU A 227 -17.89 12.46 -1.73
CA GLU A 227 -16.87 12.12 -0.76
C GLU A 227 -15.49 12.47 -1.34
N GLY A 228 -15.17 12.07 -2.57
CA GLY A 228 -13.98 12.56 -3.28
C GLY A 228 -12.65 12.20 -2.61
N GLU A 229 -12.59 11.05 -1.95
CA GLU A 229 -11.37 10.55 -1.30
C GLU A 229 -10.30 10.14 -2.31
N GLY A 230 -9.03 10.16 -1.91
CA GLY A 230 -7.94 9.60 -2.69
C GLY A 230 -8.01 8.07 -2.74
N MET A 231 -8.13 7.41 -1.58
CA MET A 231 -8.24 5.95 -1.48
C MET A 231 -9.27 5.50 -0.44
N TYR A 232 -10.31 4.78 -0.88
CA TYR A 232 -11.33 4.13 -0.04
C TYR A 232 -10.97 2.64 0.16
N ILE A 233 -10.42 2.25 1.30
CA ILE A 233 -9.87 0.91 1.53
C ILE A 233 -10.77 0.11 2.50
N GLY A 234 -11.49 -0.89 1.98
CA GLY A 234 -12.48 -1.69 2.72
C GLY A 234 -13.90 -1.11 2.66
N CYS A 235 -14.86 -1.71 3.36
CA CYS A 235 -16.25 -1.22 3.44
C CYS A 235 -16.50 -0.48 4.76
N HIS A 236 -17.22 0.64 4.74
CA HIS A 236 -17.59 1.39 5.96
C HIS A 236 -18.32 0.52 7.00
N SER A 237 -19.21 -0.37 6.56
CA SER A 237 -19.97 -1.29 7.43
C SER A 237 -19.18 -2.50 7.91
N GLY A 238 -17.93 -2.69 7.46
CA GLY A 238 -17.16 -3.92 7.70
C GLY A 238 -17.67 -5.16 6.95
N LEU A 239 -18.65 -5.02 6.04
CA LEU A 239 -19.15 -6.11 5.20
C LEU A 239 -18.12 -6.64 4.19
N CYS A 240 -17.09 -5.83 3.93
CA CYS A 240 -15.90 -6.24 3.22
C CYS A 240 -14.68 -5.58 3.86
N ILE A 241 -13.56 -6.28 3.87
CA ILE A 241 -12.32 -5.82 4.49
C ILE A 241 -11.16 -5.89 3.51
N THR A 242 -10.19 -4.99 3.70
CA THR A 242 -8.91 -5.06 2.99
C THR A 242 -7.81 -5.45 3.97
N THR A 243 -7.01 -6.45 3.61
CA THR A 243 -5.94 -6.96 4.46
C THR A 243 -4.58 -7.01 3.79
N ASN A 244 -3.53 -7.01 4.62
CA ASN A 244 -2.15 -7.25 4.20
C ASN A 244 -1.66 -6.36 3.04
N THR A 245 -2.20 -5.13 2.94
CA THR A 245 -1.94 -4.24 1.81
C THR A 245 -0.90 -3.19 2.14
N LEU A 246 0.02 -2.96 1.20
CA LEU A 246 1.05 -1.92 1.28
C LEU A 246 0.65 -0.72 0.41
N VAL A 247 0.46 0.44 1.02
CA VAL A 247 0.24 1.74 0.37
C VAL A 247 1.48 2.61 0.57
N GLU A 248 2.37 2.66 -0.42
CA GLU A 248 3.72 3.22 -0.25
C GLU A 248 4.10 4.29 -1.28
N GLY A 249 4.60 5.43 -0.81
CA GLY A 249 5.27 6.38 -1.70
C GLY A 249 4.35 7.02 -2.72
N ASN A 250 3.05 7.11 -2.46
CA ASN A 250 2.08 7.78 -3.33
C ASN A 250 2.11 9.30 -3.10
N TYR A 251 1.72 10.04 -4.12
CA TYR A 251 1.55 11.49 -4.05
C TYR A 251 0.06 11.80 -4.24
N ILE A 252 -0.60 12.28 -3.18
CA ILE A 252 -2.05 12.46 -3.13
C ILE A 252 -2.34 13.92 -2.80
N HIS A 253 -3.08 14.62 -3.67
CA HIS A 253 -3.44 16.00 -3.36
C HIS A 253 -4.73 16.49 -3.99
N HIS A 254 -5.26 17.59 -3.45
CA HIS A 254 -6.47 18.22 -3.96
C HIS A 254 -7.66 17.25 -3.96
N THR A 255 -7.87 16.59 -2.82
CA THR A 255 -9.07 15.78 -2.61
C THR A 255 -10.20 16.70 -2.15
N ARG A 256 -11.41 16.55 -2.71
CA ARG A 256 -12.52 17.47 -2.46
C ARG A 256 -13.79 16.75 -2.03
N GLY A 257 -14.38 17.23 -0.95
CA GLY A 257 -15.65 16.73 -0.42
C GLY A 257 -16.73 17.81 -0.44
N THR A 258 -17.98 17.41 -0.63
CA THR A 258 -19.16 18.27 -0.45
C THR A 258 -20.18 17.65 0.51
N SER A 259 -20.22 16.32 0.59
CA SER A 259 -21.06 15.59 1.55
C SER A 259 -20.44 15.60 2.96
N SER A 260 -21.11 14.93 3.90
CA SER A 260 -20.57 14.58 5.22
C SER A 260 -19.80 13.24 5.24
N GLY A 261 -19.54 12.64 4.08
CA GLY A 261 -18.92 11.32 3.93
C GLY A 261 -17.39 11.29 3.79
N GLY A 262 -16.75 12.46 3.67
CA GLY A 262 -15.29 12.62 3.77
C GLY A 262 -14.49 12.60 2.48
N ASN A 263 -13.51 13.49 2.37
CA ASN A 263 -12.55 13.59 1.26
C ASN A 263 -11.12 13.24 1.68
N ASP A 264 -11.01 12.18 2.46
CA ASP A 264 -9.76 11.68 3.01
C ASP A 264 -8.70 11.42 1.93
N GLY A 265 -7.43 11.66 2.24
CA GLY A 265 -6.34 11.23 1.36
C GLY A 265 -6.32 9.71 1.23
N ILE A 266 -6.25 9.02 2.37
CA ILE A 266 -6.33 7.55 2.48
C ILE A 266 -7.21 7.16 3.67
N GLU A 267 -8.21 6.32 3.45
CA GLU A 267 -9.08 5.85 4.52
C GLU A 267 -9.12 4.32 4.59
N ILE A 268 -8.64 3.78 5.72
CA ILE A 268 -8.72 2.36 6.06
C ILE A 268 -9.96 2.14 6.91
N LYS A 269 -10.98 1.55 6.28
CA LYS A 269 -12.30 1.35 6.87
C LYS A 269 -12.30 0.24 7.93
N PHE A 270 -13.36 0.27 8.74
CA PHE A 270 -13.63 -0.65 9.84
C PHE A 270 -13.38 -2.11 9.47
N GLY A 271 -12.70 -2.83 10.36
CA GLY A 271 -12.41 -4.25 10.21
C GLY A 271 -11.20 -4.58 9.34
N SER A 272 -10.69 -3.65 8.53
CA SER A 272 -9.48 -3.82 7.71
C SER A 272 -8.21 -3.80 8.60
N TYR A 273 -7.30 -4.74 8.38
CA TYR A 273 -6.10 -4.93 9.23
C TYR A 273 -4.87 -5.46 8.48
N GLY A 274 -3.70 -5.35 9.10
CA GLY A 274 -2.43 -5.79 8.50
C GLY A 274 -1.95 -4.88 7.36
N ASN A 275 -2.54 -3.69 7.22
CA ASN A 275 -2.19 -2.75 6.17
C ASN A 275 -1.07 -1.81 6.63
N ILE A 276 -0.22 -1.39 5.69
CA ILE A 276 0.89 -0.47 5.93
C ILE A 276 0.74 0.72 4.99
N VAL A 277 0.58 1.92 5.55
CA VAL A 277 0.55 3.20 4.83
C VAL A 277 1.83 3.95 5.14
N ARG A 278 2.75 4.03 4.17
CA ARG A 278 4.06 4.62 4.43
C ARG A 278 4.64 5.48 3.33
N ASP A 279 5.49 6.42 3.72
CA ASP A 279 6.26 7.27 2.82
C ASP A 279 5.40 8.05 1.79
N ASN A 280 4.10 8.24 2.06
CA ASN A 280 3.21 9.00 1.18
C ASN A 280 3.35 10.50 1.45
N VAL A 281 3.09 11.30 0.41
CA VAL A 281 3.01 12.76 0.47
C VAL A 281 1.56 13.14 0.20
N ILE A 282 0.88 13.70 1.20
CA ILE A 282 -0.57 13.94 1.17
C ILE A 282 -0.86 15.39 1.52
N HIS A 283 -1.53 16.14 0.64
CA HIS A 283 -1.90 17.52 0.99
C HIS A 283 -3.14 18.07 0.28
N ASP A 284 -3.64 19.20 0.79
CA ASP A 284 -4.85 19.84 0.28
C ASP A 284 -6.05 18.88 0.28
N THR A 285 -6.27 18.21 1.42
CA THR A 285 -7.45 17.37 1.69
C THR A 285 -8.54 18.14 2.44
N ASN A 286 -8.40 19.46 2.53
CA ASN A 286 -9.35 20.35 3.18
C ASN A 286 -10.25 21.13 2.18
N ILE A 287 -10.29 20.72 0.91
CA ILE A 287 -11.06 21.40 -0.12
C ILE A 287 -12.55 21.05 0.02
N GLY A 288 -13.37 22.06 0.27
CA GLY A 288 -14.82 21.92 0.47
C GLY A 288 -15.19 21.45 1.88
N ARG A 289 -14.49 20.43 2.42
CA ARG A 289 -14.65 19.94 3.79
C ARG A 289 -13.28 19.67 4.43
N GLN A 290 -13.24 19.68 5.76
CA GLN A 290 -12.00 19.55 6.54
C GLN A 290 -11.76 18.09 6.98
N TYR A 291 -11.50 17.18 6.04
CA TYR A 291 -11.26 15.78 6.35
C TYR A 291 -9.78 15.41 6.52
N PRO A 292 -9.48 14.24 7.11
CA PRO A 292 -8.13 13.78 7.36
C PRO A 292 -7.26 13.62 6.10
N GLY A 293 -5.94 13.73 6.26
CA GLY A 293 -4.99 13.20 5.29
C GLY A 293 -5.03 11.67 5.28
N ILE A 294 -5.05 11.06 6.48
CA ILE A 294 -5.19 9.61 6.67
C ILE A 294 -6.20 9.33 7.77
N PHE A 295 -7.14 8.41 7.55
CA PHE A 295 -8.06 7.92 8.57
C PHE A 295 -7.97 6.39 8.72
N VAL A 296 -7.72 5.92 9.94
CA VAL A 296 -7.67 4.50 10.29
C VAL A 296 -8.71 4.16 11.36
N TYR A 297 -9.65 3.28 11.02
CA TYR A 297 -10.66 2.78 11.95
C TYR A 297 -10.11 1.70 12.89
N GLY A 298 -9.44 0.68 12.36
CA GLY A 298 -9.12 -0.54 13.12
C GLY A 298 -10.34 -1.42 13.39
N GLY A 299 -10.37 -2.11 14.53
CA GLY A 299 -11.43 -3.07 14.88
C GLY A 299 -11.30 -4.43 14.18
N GLY A 300 -10.22 -4.65 13.42
CA GLY A 300 -9.89 -5.92 12.80
C GLY A 300 -9.11 -6.87 13.72
N LYS A 301 -8.61 -7.98 13.16
CA LYS A 301 -7.86 -9.03 13.88
C LYS A 301 -6.38 -8.68 14.11
N GLY A 302 -5.90 -7.61 13.52
CA GLY A 302 -4.50 -7.21 13.56
C GLY A 302 -4.33 -5.70 13.50
N ILE A 303 -3.07 -5.27 13.45
CA ILE A 303 -2.66 -3.86 13.50
C ILE A 303 -2.52 -3.29 12.08
N ASN A 304 -2.91 -2.03 11.91
CA ASN A 304 -2.49 -1.21 10.77
C ASN A 304 -1.28 -0.34 11.15
N ILE A 305 -0.39 -0.06 10.21
CA ILE A 305 0.79 0.79 10.44
C ILE A 305 0.71 2.02 9.54
N VAL A 306 0.86 3.20 10.12
CA VAL A 306 0.97 4.48 9.40
C VAL A 306 2.31 5.11 9.74
N GLU A 307 3.26 5.10 8.81
CA GLU A 307 4.63 5.53 9.10
C GLU A 307 5.34 6.34 8.01
N GLY A 308 6.16 7.32 8.40
CA GLY A 308 7.03 8.03 7.45
C GLY A 308 6.29 8.92 6.44
N ASN A 309 4.99 9.18 6.64
CA ASN A 309 4.19 10.02 5.75
C ASN A 309 4.42 11.50 6.06
N VAL A 310 4.22 12.34 5.04
CA VAL A 310 4.16 13.80 5.18
C VAL A 310 2.75 14.28 4.84
N ILE A 311 2.16 15.07 5.73
CA ILE A 311 0.77 15.54 5.59
C ILE A 311 0.67 17.02 5.90
N TRP A 312 0.10 17.81 4.98
CA TRP A 312 -0.21 19.22 5.25
C TRP A 312 -1.45 19.73 4.53
N ASN A 313 -1.95 20.91 4.92
CA ASN A 313 -3.19 21.48 4.36
C ASN A 313 -4.36 20.48 4.39
N ALA A 314 -4.42 19.66 5.43
CA ALA A 314 -5.50 18.73 5.68
C ALA A 314 -6.46 19.31 6.72
N GLY A 315 -7.68 18.77 6.82
CA GLY A 315 -8.53 19.08 7.96
C GLY A 315 -7.87 18.57 9.23
N GLU A 316 -7.72 17.25 9.29
CA GLU A 316 -6.89 16.57 10.29
C GLU A 316 -5.68 15.95 9.59
N GLY A 317 -4.52 15.86 10.23
CA GLY A 317 -3.40 15.14 9.63
C GLY A 317 -3.69 13.65 9.56
N ILE A 318 -3.85 13.05 10.74
CA ILE A 318 -4.22 11.65 10.91
C ILE A 318 -5.39 11.54 11.89
N GLN A 319 -6.45 10.86 11.50
CA GLN A 319 -7.47 10.35 12.42
C GLN A 319 -7.21 8.86 12.68
N VAL A 320 -7.18 8.47 13.94
CA VAL A 320 -6.97 7.08 14.36
C VAL A 320 -7.94 6.71 15.47
N VAL A 321 -8.60 5.56 15.31
CA VAL A 321 -9.54 5.06 16.32
C VAL A 321 -8.87 3.95 17.13
N SER A 322 -8.62 2.78 16.54
CA SER A 322 -8.14 1.58 17.23
C SER A 322 -7.10 0.82 16.39
N ASP A 323 -6.39 -0.11 17.02
CA ASP A 323 -5.56 -1.14 16.38
C ASP A 323 -4.60 -0.58 15.32
N ALA A 324 -3.84 0.45 15.70
CA ALA A 324 -2.92 1.11 14.79
C ALA A 324 -1.63 1.60 15.45
N ILE A 325 -0.53 1.53 14.70
CA ILE A 325 0.75 2.18 15.06
C ILE A 325 0.93 3.37 14.13
N ILE A 326 0.96 4.58 14.70
CA ILE A 326 1.18 5.85 14.02
C ILE A 326 2.56 6.35 14.41
N ARG A 327 3.54 6.29 13.51
CA ARG A 327 4.93 6.63 13.88
C ARG A 327 5.75 7.34 12.81
N ASN A 328 6.72 8.14 13.24
CA ASN A 328 7.64 8.83 12.31
C ASN A 328 6.91 9.60 11.21
N ASN A 329 5.70 10.11 11.45
CA ASN A 329 5.02 10.97 10.48
C ASN A 329 5.37 12.44 10.75
N ILE A 330 5.39 13.23 9.69
CA ILE A 330 5.55 14.69 9.77
C ILE A 330 4.24 15.32 9.31
N ILE A 331 3.60 16.08 10.21
CA ILE A 331 2.27 16.62 10.01
C ILE A 331 2.31 18.11 10.32
N PHE A 332 1.82 18.95 9.40
CA PHE A 332 1.85 20.39 9.65
C PHE A 332 0.74 21.16 8.93
N ASN A 333 0.43 22.35 9.42
CA ASN A 333 -0.54 23.27 8.80
C ASN A 333 -1.92 22.61 8.54
N CYS A 334 -2.38 21.72 9.43
CA CYS A 334 -3.73 21.19 9.37
C CYS A 334 -4.72 22.23 9.92
N SER A 335 -5.90 22.35 9.32
CA SER A 335 -6.88 23.37 9.71
C SER A 335 -7.67 23.03 10.98
N MET A 336 -7.60 21.78 11.48
CA MET A 336 -8.27 21.32 12.70
C MET A 336 -7.29 20.70 13.69
N THR A 337 -6.79 19.49 13.41
CA THR A 337 -5.96 18.72 14.34
C THR A 337 -4.78 18.07 13.61
N GLY A 338 -3.59 17.99 14.21
CA GLY A 338 -2.51 17.17 13.67
C GLY A 338 -2.85 15.68 13.73
N ILE A 339 -3.04 15.13 14.93
CA ILE A 339 -3.53 13.77 15.13
C ILE A 339 -4.78 13.75 16.03
N THR A 340 -5.88 13.20 15.52
CA THR A 340 -7.10 12.91 16.30
C THR A 340 -7.12 11.44 16.69
N ALA A 341 -7.03 11.15 17.99
CA ALA A 341 -7.11 9.81 18.57
C ALA A 341 -8.38 9.66 19.41
N ALA A 342 -9.49 9.31 18.76
CA ALA A 342 -10.83 9.40 19.33
C ALA A 342 -11.73 8.21 18.93
N PRO A 343 -12.76 7.88 19.73
CA PRO A 343 -13.68 6.79 19.39
C PRO A 343 -14.52 7.14 18.16
N HIS A 344 -14.93 6.10 17.44
CA HIS A 344 -15.87 6.21 16.33
C HIS A 344 -16.99 5.18 16.52
N ALA A 345 -18.23 5.51 16.12
CA ALA A 345 -19.40 4.66 16.37
C ALA A 345 -19.29 3.24 15.77
N ALA A 346 -18.58 3.11 14.66
CA ALA A 346 -18.31 1.81 14.01
C ALA A 346 -17.38 0.90 14.82
N VAL A 347 -16.58 1.42 15.75
CA VAL A 347 -15.57 0.65 16.51
C VAL A 347 -16.02 0.54 17.97
N PRO A 348 -16.62 -0.60 18.38
CA PRO A 348 -17.22 -0.74 19.71
C PRO A 348 -16.19 -0.77 20.85
N HIS A 349 -14.96 -1.19 20.56
CA HIS A 349 -13.87 -1.29 21.52
C HIS A 349 -12.63 -0.61 20.96
N VAL A 350 -12.27 0.52 21.56
CA VAL A 350 -11.06 1.28 21.20
C VAL A 350 -9.89 0.73 21.99
N ARG A 351 -8.85 0.25 21.30
CA ARG A 351 -7.69 -0.33 21.96
C ARG A 351 -6.43 -0.31 21.08
N ASN A 352 -5.29 -0.61 21.70
CA ASN A 352 -4.06 -1.01 21.00
C ASN A 352 -3.60 0.02 19.94
N THR A 353 -3.67 1.30 20.29
CA THR A 353 -3.17 2.39 19.45
C THR A 353 -1.88 2.95 20.04
N ARG A 354 -0.83 3.01 19.22
CA ARG A 354 0.47 3.59 19.59
C ARG A 354 0.77 4.78 18.69
N ILE A 355 0.92 5.95 19.27
CA ILE A 355 1.31 7.18 18.56
C ILE A 355 2.69 7.56 19.05
N VAL A 356 3.72 7.27 18.25
CA VAL A 356 5.12 7.38 18.70
C VAL A 356 6.02 8.08 17.71
N ASN A 357 6.94 8.93 18.18
CA ASN A 357 7.95 9.56 17.34
C ASN A 357 7.38 10.32 16.13
N ASN A 358 6.25 11.01 16.27
CA ASN A 358 5.75 11.90 15.23
C ASN A 358 6.23 13.33 15.47
N THR A 359 6.39 14.11 14.40
CA THR A 359 6.62 15.57 14.47
C THR A 359 5.38 16.28 13.94
N ILE A 360 4.74 17.09 14.78
CA ILE A 360 3.46 17.74 14.48
C ILE A 360 3.61 19.23 14.72
N VAL A 361 3.31 20.08 13.73
CA VAL A 361 3.61 21.51 13.82
C VAL A 361 2.48 22.39 13.27
N ASN A 362 2.21 23.51 13.95
CA ASN A 362 1.31 24.57 13.47
C ASN A 362 -0.11 24.07 13.12
N CYS A 363 -0.69 23.27 14.02
CA CYS A 363 -2.11 22.87 13.96
C CYS A 363 -2.88 23.52 15.13
N PRO A 364 -4.15 23.95 14.95
CA PRO A 364 -4.96 24.51 16.05
C PRO A 364 -5.06 23.59 17.26
N LYS A 365 -5.05 22.27 17.02
CA LYS A 365 -4.75 21.23 18.00
C LYS A 365 -3.65 20.33 17.45
N GLY A 366 -2.53 20.16 18.15
CA GLY A 366 -1.47 19.22 17.71
C GLY A 366 -1.95 17.78 17.81
N VAL A 367 -2.27 17.33 19.03
CA VAL A 367 -2.83 15.99 19.29
C VAL A 367 -4.11 16.10 20.11
N LEU A 368 -5.17 15.39 19.71
CA LEU A 368 -6.44 15.30 20.42
C LEU A 368 -6.67 13.87 20.92
N ILE A 369 -6.89 13.69 22.23
CA ILE A 369 -6.99 12.35 22.85
C ILE A 369 -8.33 12.16 23.55
N ARG A 370 -9.04 11.07 23.19
CA ARG A 370 -10.30 10.63 23.81
C ARG A 370 -10.28 9.12 24.12
N TRP A 371 -9.48 8.73 25.09
CA TRP A 371 -9.18 7.36 25.53
C TRP A 371 -9.81 6.94 26.87
N ASN A 372 -10.75 7.71 27.45
CA ASN A 372 -11.37 7.40 28.74
C ASN A 372 -11.96 5.98 28.89
N LYS A 373 -12.26 5.29 27.79
CA LYS A 373 -12.77 3.90 27.76
C LYS A 373 -11.91 2.98 26.88
N ALA A 374 -10.70 3.40 26.54
CA ALA A 374 -9.79 2.65 25.68
C ALA A 374 -8.79 1.84 26.52
N SER A 375 -8.22 0.79 25.94
CA SER A 375 -7.15 -0.02 26.55
C SER A 375 -5.89 -0.04 25.71
N ASP A 376 -4.73 -0.25 26.34
CA ASP A 376 -3.46 -0.47 25.64
C ASP A 376 -3.05 0.69 24.70
N MET A 377 -3.28 1.91 25.17
CA MET A 377 -2.99 3.13 24.42
C MET A 377 -1.61 3.67 24.79
N VAL A 378 -0.85 4.12 23.80
CA VAL A 378 0.49 4.69 24.01
C VAL A 378 0.63 6.00 23.25
N LEU A 379 1.09 7.04 23.94
CA LEU A 379 1.58 8.28 23.33
C LEU A 379 3.01 8.52 23.85
N ALA A 380 4.02 8.35 23.00
CA ALA A 380 5.40 8.53 23.44
C ALA A 380 6.33 9.16 22.41
N ASN A 381 7.36 9.87 22.86
CA ASN A 381 8.42 10.39 21.99
C ASN A 381 7.94 11.33 20.87
N ASN A 382 6.77 11.95 20.99
CA ASN A 382 6.28 12.87 19.95
C ASN A 382 6.82 14.29 20.19
N ALA A 383 7.15 14.99 19.11
CA ALA A 383 7.45 16.41 19.11
C ALA A 383 6.24 17.18 18.57
N VAL A 384 5.58 17.97 19.42
CA VAL A 384 4.32 18.67 19.07
C VAL A 384 4.47 20.18 19.26
N GLY A 385 4.69 20.90 18.16
CA GLY A 385 4.96 22.34 18.12
C GLY A 385 3.80 23.16 17.58
N CYS A 386 2.87 23.55 18.45
CA CYS A 386 1.73 24.40 18.12
C CYS A 386 1.70 25.66 19.00
N PRO A 387 2.71 26.56 18.89
CA PRO A 387 2.78 27.78 19.70
C PRO A 387 1.53 28.65 19.48
N GLY A 388 0.99 29.23 20.56
CA GLY A 388 -0.26 29.99 20.53
C GLY A 388 -1.54 29.15 20.45
N PHE A 389 -1.42 27.83 20.25
CA PHE A 389 -2.52 26.89 20.12
C PHE A 389 -2.45 25.79 21.21
N ILE A 390 -3.32 24.77 21.09
CA ILE A 390 -3.26 23.59 21.95
C ILE A 390 -2.28 22.60 21.32
N ALA A 391 -1.12 22.38 21.93
CA ALA A 391 -0.21 21.33 21.48
C ALA A 391 -0.84 19.95 21.71
N VAL A 392 -1.35 19.69 22.91
CA VAL A 392 -2.00 18.42 23.24
C VAL A 392 -3.27 18.67 24.06
N ASP A 393 -4.40 18.17 23.57
CA ASP A 393 -5.64 18.04 24.32
C ASP A 393 -5.74 16.62 24.89
N ALA A 394 -5.27 16.50 26.12
CA ALA A 394 -5.23 15.31 26.96
C ALA A 394 -6.45 15.21 27.90
N SER A 395 -7.55 15.93 27.66
CA SER A 395 -8.74 15.87 28.54
C SER A 395 -9.43 14.50 28.59
N GLY A 396 -9.08 13.59 27.67
CA GLY A 396 -9.58 12.23 27.64
C GLY A 396 -8.49 11.16 27.75
N ILE A 397 -7.34 11.39 28.38
CA ILE A 397 -6.20 10.45 28.34
C ILE A 397 -6.46 9.05 28.90
N GLY A 398 -7.46 8.87 29.78
CA GLY A 398 -7.73 7.58 30.42
C GLY A 398 -6.49 6.97 31.09
N ASN A 399 -6.37 5.64 31.06
CA ASN A 399 -5.24 4.88 31.60
C ASN A 399 -4.15 4.61 30.54
N GLY A 400 -4.01 5.47 29.54
CA GLY A 400 -2.96 5.33 28.53
C GLY A 400 -1.55 5.44 29.12
N THR A 401 -0.57 4.88 28.41
CA THR A 401 0.85 5.06 28.71
C THR A 401 1.38 6.30 28.00
N PHE A 402 2.08 7.16 28.73
CA PHE A 402 2.63 8.41 28.21
C PHE A 402 4.09 8.53 28.61
N SER A 403 4.97 8.88 27.67
CA SER A 403 6.40 9.07 27.98
C SER A 403 7.09 10.00 26.99
N ALA A 404 7.93 10.92 27.46
CA ALA A 404 8.82 11.73 26.62
C ALA A 404 8.14 12.47 25.45
N ASN A 405 6.93 13.00 25.66
CA ASN A 405 6.28 13.87 24.67
C ASN A 405 6.70 15.32 24.90
N TYR A 406 7.35 15.92 23.91
CA TYR A 406 7.80 17.30 23.96
C TYR A 406 6.78 18.20 23.28
N ILE A 407 6.38 19.27 23.95
CA ILE A 407 5.31 20.16 23.51
C ILE A 407 5.75 21.62 23.51
N ASP A 408 5.42 22.34 22.44
CA ASP A 408 5.41 23.81 22.38
C ASP A 408 3.97 24.26 22.13
N GLY A 409 3.38 25.00 23.06
CA GLY A 409 1.96 25.35 23.08
C GLY A 409 1.23 24.83 24.33
N ARG A 410 -0.10 24.99 24.36
CA ARG A 410 -0.91 24.67 25.54
C ARG A 410 -1.14 23.16 25.67
N LEU A 411 -0.94 22.63 26.87
CA LEU A 411 -1.41 21.31 27.29
C LEU A 411 -2.78 21.46 27.99
N ALA A 412 -3.79 20.74 27.56
CA ALA A 412 -5.11 20.73 28.18
C ALA A 412 -5.41 19.35 28.80
N GLY A 413 -5.99 19.30 29.99
CA GLY A 413 -6.35 18.04 30.65
C GLY A 413 -5.20 17.26 31.30
N ALA A 414 -3.98 17.77 31.21
CA ALA A 414 -2.78 17.26 31.88
C ALA A 414 -1.84 18.42 32.24
N THR A 415 -0.72 18.12 32.90
CA THR A 415 0.32 19.08 33.27
C THR A 415 1.67 18.65 32.72
N ILE A 416 2.54 19.61 32.43
CA ILE A 416 3.95 19.34 32.17
C ILE A 416 4.54 18.81 33.48
N ASP A 417 5.11 17.61 33.45
CA ASP A 417 5.56 16.88 34.63
C ASP A 417 6.99 16.35 34.52
N GLY A 418 7.67 16.61 33.40
CA GLY A 418 9.06 16.17 33.20
C GLY A 418 9.20 14.65 33.11
N SER A 419 8.13 13.94 32.75
CA SER A 419 8.16 12.48 32.51
C SER A 419 7.26 12.09 31.34
N ARG A 420 5.96 12.37 31.43
CA ARG A 420 4.98 12.13 30.37
C ARG A 420 5.01 13.25 29.34
N PHE A 421 5.09 14.49 29.84
CA PHE A 421 5.08 15.71 29.03
C PHE A 421 6.19 16.67 29.46
N TYR A 422 6.92 17.17 28.47
CA TYR A 422 8.01 18.14 28.60
C TYR A 422 7.68 19.40 27.81
N GLY A 423 7.93 20.57 28.38
CA GLY A 423 7.85 21.83 27.63
C GLY A 423 9.09 22.03 26.75
N SER A 424 8.90 22.53 25.53
CA SER A 424 9.96 22.89 24.59
C SER A 424 9.56 24.11 23.75
N LYS A 425 10.56 24.82 23.22
CA LYS A 425 10.37 25.88 22.20
C LYS A 425 11.12 25.56 20.90
N ASP A 426 11.70 24.36 20.80
CA ASP A 426 12.56 23.96 19.68
C ASP A 426 11.80 23.24 18.57
N ILE A 427 10.46 23.15 18.68
CA ILE A 427 9.61 22.37 17.77
C ILE A 427 8.94 23.32 16.77
N THR A 428 9.65 23.63 15.70
CA THR A 428 9.18 24.55 14.67
C THR A 428 9.54 24.04 13.29
N ALA A 429 8.70 24.33 12.29
CA ALA A 429 9.12 24.30 10.90
C ALA A 429 9.88 25.60 10.59
N ASP A 430 10.95 25.52 9.82
CA ASP A 430 11.46 26.72 9.15
C ASP A 430 10.59 27.08 7.93
N THR A 431 10.93 28.15 7.23
CA THR A 431 10.21 28.60 6.02
C THR A 431 10.30 27.61 4.84
N GLY A 432 11.13 26.57 4.93
CA GLY A 432 11.40 25.59 3.87
C GLY A 432 10.76 24.21 4.09
N MET A 433 9.80 24.07 5.02
CA MET A 433 9.28 22.76 5.45
C MET A 433 10.37 21.84 6.03
N ASP A 434 11.40 22.41 6.67
CA ASP A 434 12.39 21.64 7.41
C ASP A 434 11.92 21.42 8.85
N PHE A 435 11.94 20.16 9.26
CA PHE A 435 11.57 19.70 10.60
C PHE A 435 12.73 18.95 11.27
N TRP A 436 13.93 19.04 10.70
CA TRP A 436 15.14 18.49 11.29
C TRP A 436 15.44 19.20 12.61
N PRO A 437 15.71 18.46 13.70
CA PRO A 437 16.07 19.08 14.96
C PRO A 437 17.41 19.80 14.81
N LYS A 438 17.48 21.06 15.26
CA LYS A 438 18.74 21.82 15.32
C LYS A 438 19.71 21.13 16.28
N THR A 439 21.02 21.30 16.07
CA THR A 439 22.07 20.64 16.89
C THR A 439 21.95 20.92 18.41
N SER A 440 21.36 22.03 18.81
CA SER A 440 21.10 22.37 20.22
C SER A 440 19.73 21.95 20.75
N SER A 441 18.94 21.22 19.95
CA SER A 441 17.55 20.91 20.26
C SER A 441 17.46 19.98 21.47
N VAL A 442 16.54 20.29 22.38
CA VAL A 442 16.21 19.42 23.52
C VAL A 442 15.58 18.07 23.13
N LEU A 443 15.29 17.86 21.85
CA LEU A 443 14.76 16.60 21.32
C LEU A 443 15.84 15.53 21.13
N ILE A 444 17.11 15.94 21.01
CA ILE A 444 18.22 15.04 20.66
C ILE A 444 18.62 14.21 21.88
N GLY A 445 18.59 12.88 21.75
CA GLY A 445 19.00 11.93 22.80
C GLY A 445 18.05 11.81 24.00
N HIS A 446 16.79 12.25 23.87
CA HIS A 446 15.82 12.30 24.98
C HIS A 446 14.57 11.44 24.78
N ALA A 447 14.50 10.63 23.72
CA ALA A 447 13.39 9.70 23.55
C ALA A 447 13.48 8.54 24.55
N ASP A 448 12.32 8.08 25.00
CA ASP A 448 12.17 6.86 25.76
C ASP A 448 12.53 5.65 24.86
N PRO A 449 13.58 4.89 25.22
CA PRO A 449 14.05 3.76 24.42
C PRO A 449 13.06 2.59 24.36
N GLU A 450 12.11 2.48 25.29
CA GLU A 450 11.07 1.44 25.23
C GLU A 450 10.11 1.66 24.06
N PHE A 451 9.90 2.92 23.66
CA PHE A 451 8.93 3.30 22.64
C PHE A 451 9.56 3.71 21.31
N ALA A 452 10.88 3.89 21.25
CA ALA A 452 11.59 4.31 20.05
C ALA A 452 11.52 3.23 18.94
N PRO A 453 11.01 3.55 17.73
CA PRO A 453 11.02 2.61 16.62
C PRO A 453 12.44 2.42 16.08
N ARG A 454 12.72 1.23 15.50
CA ARG A 454 14.04 0.91 14.94
C ARG A 454 14.53 1.89 13.86
N LEU A 455 13.60 2.44 13.08
CA LEU A 455 13.89 3.34 11.96
C LEU A 455 13.26 4.72 12.23
N ASP A 456 13.85 5.77 11.66
CA ASP A 456 13.31 7.13 11.64
C ASP A 456 12.50 7.41 10.34
N PHE A 457 12.10 8.67 10.13
CA PHE A 457 11.41 9.14 8.92
C PHE A 457 12.22 8.93 7.62
N ASN A 458 13.56 9.04 7.69
CA ASN A 458 14.45 8.79 6.56
C ASN A 458 14.75 7.29 6.34
N ARG A 459 14.16 6.42 7.17
CA ARG A 459 14.44 4.98 7.21
C ARG A 459 15.89 4.67 7.56
N MET A 460 16.53 5.58 8.29
CA MET A 460 17.82 5.37 8.94
C MET A 460 17.62 4.66 10.26
N LEU A 461 18.61 3.85 10.69
CA LEU A 461 18.59 3.24 12.01
C LEU A 461 18.68 4.33 13.07
N ARG A 462 17.84 4.25 14.10
CA ARG A 462 18.03 5.08 15.29
C ARG A 462 19.19 4.55 16.13
N THR A 463 19.91 5.43 16.82
CA THR A 463 21.06 5.07 17.66
C THR A 463 20.85 5.55 19.09
N VAL A 464 21.31 4.81 20.09
CA VAL A 464 21.19 5.27 21.48
C VAL A 464 22.20 6.38 21.79
N PRO A 465 21.83 7.45 22.52
CA PRO A 465 20.47 7.78 22.94
C PRO A 465 19.59 8.28 21.78
N PHE A 466 18.33 7.87 21.74
CA PHE A 466 17.41 8.14 20.62
C PHE A 466 16.80 9.54 20.65
N ASP A 467 16.45 10.07 19.49
CA ASP A 467 15.82 11.39 19.36
C ASP A 467 14.29 11.35 19.45
N VAL A 468 13.70 12.40 20.02
CA VAL A 468 12.25 12.65 20.03
C VAL A 468 11.79 13.18 18.68
N GLY A 469 10.59 12.80 18.25
CA GLY A 469 10.02 13.19 16.96
C GLY A 469 10.43 12.24 15.82
N ALA A 470 10.11 12.66 14.59
CA ALA A 470 10.15 11.80 13.41
C ALA A 470 11.56 11.46 12.91
N TYR A 471 12.53 12.35 13.14
CA TYR A 471 13.92 12.17 12.70
C TYR A 471 14.80 11.56 13.77
N GLU A 472 15.88 10.92 13.32
CA GLU A 472 17.07 10.66 14.11
C GLU A 472 18.20 11.52 13.56
N SER A 473 18.73 12.42 14.40
CA SER A 473 19.73 13.38 13.96
C SER A 473 21.15 12.86 14.04
N GLU A 474 21.45 11.97 14.99
CA GLU A 474 22.82 11.61 15.39
C GLU A 474 23.71 12.85 15.63
N GLY A 475 23.11 13.98 16.07
CA GLY A 475 23.80 15.26 16.25
C GLY A 475 24.20 16.00 14.97
N ARG A 476 23.78 15.52 13.78
CA ARG A 476 24.07 16.20 12.51
C ARG A 476 23.29 17.51 12.41
N ALA A 477 23.93 18.54 11.85
CA ALA A 477 23.33 19.86 11.71
C ALA A 477 22.24 19.95 10.62
N GLN A 478 22.20 19.00 9.69
CA GLN A 478 21.30 19.02 8.54
C GLN A 478 20.76 17.63 8.26
N ASN A 479 19.53 17.59 7.74
CA ASN A 479 18.88 16.37 7.27
C ASN A 479 19.66 15.75 6.08
N PRO A 480 20.21 14.53 6.21
CA PRO A 480 20.90 13.85 5.12
C PRO A 480 19.92 13.19 4.12
N GLY A 481 18.63 13.21 4.43
CA GLY A 481 17.57 12.58 3.66
C GLY A 481 16.86 13.55 2.73
N TRP A 482 15.59 13.28 2.51
CA TRP A 482 14.75 14.05 1.59
C TRP A 482 14.31 15.37 2.22
N SER A 483 14.49 16.47 1.48
CA SER A 483 13.86 17.76 1.78
C SER A 483 12.39 17.71 1.37
N ILE A 484 11.50 17.96 2.33
CA ILE A 484 10.05 17.91 2.11
C ILE A 484 9.65 18.92 1.04
N GLN A 485 8.84 18.45 0.09
CA GLN A 485 8.27 19.25 -0.99
C GLN A 485 7.02 18.56 -1.55
N SER A 486 6.23 19.28 -2.34
CA SER A 486 5.21 18.66 -3.19
C SER A 486 5.83 17.65 -4.16
N GLY A 487 5.11 16.56 -4.42
CA GLY A 487 5.56 15.46 -5.26
C GLY A 487 5.91 14.20 -4.47
N PHE A 488 6.49 13.21 -5.17
CA PHE A 488 6.85 11.94 -4.54
C PHE A 488 8.00 12.09 -3.55
N LYS A 489 7.86 11.52 -2.35
CA LYS A 489 9.00 11.22 -1.49
C LYS A 489 9.91 10.22 -2.21
N PRO A 490 11.20 10.52 -2.42
CA PRO A 490 12.14 9.59 -3.05
C PRO A 490 12.26 8.33 -2.21
N THR A 491 11.97 7.18 -2.80
CA THR A 491 12.38 5.90 -2.25
C THR A 491 13.76 5.57 -2.83
N LYS A 492 14.65 4.94 -2.05
CA LYS A 492 15.88 4.38 -2.60
C LYS A 492 15.48 3.36 -3.67
N ARG A 493 15.49 3.75 -4.94
CA ARG A 493 15.38 2.82 -6.06
C ARG A 493 16.46 1.77 -5.81
N LYS A 494 16.09 0.50 -5.65
CA LYS A 494 17.02 -0.55 -6.07
C LYS A 494 17.18 -0.30 -7.57
N VAL A 495 18.27 0.36 -7.94
CA VAL A 495 18.79 0.36 -9.30
C VAL A 495 19.06 -1.10 -9.60
N ASN A 496 18.11 -1.74 -10.26
CA ASN A 496 18.26 -2.97 -11.02
C ASN A 496 17.24 -2.84 -12.16
N ARG A 497 17.54 -1.92 -13.09
CA ARG A 497 17.07 -2.06 -14.46
C ARG A 497 17.93 -3.17 -15.07
N PRO A 498 17.37 -4.32 -15.48
CA PRO A 498 18.01 -5.12 -16.51
C PRO A 498 18.05 -4.33 -17.82
#